data_AF-A0A242K3J5-F1
#
_entry.id   AF-A0A242K3J5-F1
#
_cell.length_a   1.000
_cell.length_b   1.000
_cell.length_c   1.000
_cell.angle_alpha   90.00
_cell.angle_beta   90.00
_cell.angle_gamma   90.00
#
_symmetry.space_group_name_H-M   'P 1'
#
loop_
_entity.id
_entity.type
_entity.pdbx_description
1 polymer ?
#
loop_
_entity_poly.entity_id
_entity_poly.type
_entity_poly.pdbx_seq_one_letter_code
_entity_poly.pdbx_strand_id
1 'polypeptide(L)' 'MYAVKVFHGYIDSCGRRTRNKEDAVIFQNVDQAELFAKKIGGRVKELVIVVEKSEKTGVLTK' A
#
# COMPACT_ATOMS: atom_id res chain seq x y z
N MET A 1 -3.50 -7.60 2.70
CA MET A 1 -3.40 -6.12 2.65
C MET A 1 -3.78 -5.67 1.24
N TYR A 2 -4.31 -4.48 1.05
CA TYR A 2 -4.80 -4.01 -0.25
C TYR A 2 -4.08 -2.74 -0.68
N ALA A 3 -3.83 -2.58 -1.98
CA ALA A 3 -3.31 -1.35 -2.55
C ALA A 3 -4.15 -0.95 -3.77
N VAL A 4 -4.18 0.34 -4.09
CA VAL A 4 -4.88 0.82 -5.27
C VAL A 4 -3.91 1.01 -6.44
N LYS A 5 -4.19 0.31 -7.54
CA LYS A 5 -3.41 0.35 -8.78
C LYS A 5 -4.07 1.32 -9.75
N VAL A 6 -3.31 2.26 -10.28
CA VAL A 6 -3.76 3.30 -11.23
C VAL A 6 -2.72 3.43 -12.33
N PHE A 7 -3.18 3.32 -13.58
CA PHE A 7 -2.41 3.47 -14.81
C PHE A 7 -0.90 3.11 -14.72
N HIS A 8 -0.59 1.81 -14.82
CA HIS A 8 0.77 1.25 -14.77
C HIS A 8 1.57 1.51 -13.48
N GLY A 9 0.92 1.96 -12.40
CA GLY A 9 1.54 2.19 -11.10
C GLY A 9 0.55 2.05 -9.94
N TYR A 10 0.97 2.50 -8.77
CA TYR A 10 0.20 2.58 -7.53
C TYR A 10 0.13 4.04 -7.07
N ILE A 11 -0.70 4.32 -6.07
CA ILE A 11 -0.68 5.61 -5.38
C ILE A 11 0.15 5.49 -4.12
N ASP A 12 1.01 6.48 -3.84
CA ASP A 12 1.76 6.59 -2.58
C ASP A 12 0.97 7.33 -1.49
N SER A 13 1.48 7.32 -0.26
CA SER A 13 0.84 8.00 0.89
C SER A 13 0.67 9.51 0.71
N CYS A 14 1.38 10.12 -0.23
CA CYS A 14 1.25 11.52 -0.61
C CYS A 14 0.21 11.76 -1.72
N GLY A 15 -0.46 10.72 -2.21
CA GLY A 15 -1.45 10.82 -3.29
C GLY A 15 -0.84 10.92 -4.69
N ARG A 16 0.47 10.67 -4.85
CA ARG A 16 1.16 10.71 -6.15
C ARG A 16 1.25 9.31 -6.73
N ARG A 17 1.41 9.23 -8.06
CA ARG A 17 1.60 7.96 -8.75
C ARG A 17 3.04 7.49 -8.57
N THR A 18 3.21 6.29 -8.01
CA THR A 18 4.50 5.60 -7.88
C THR A 18 4.50 4.30 -8.68
N ARG A 19 5.67 3.87 -9.15
CA ARG A 19 5.88 2.51 -9.69
C ARG A 19 6.39 1.54 -8.63
N ASN A 20 6.93 2.07 -7.54
CA ASN A 20 7.38 1.25 -6.42
C ASN A 20 6.16 0.73 -5.65
N LYS A 21 6.11 -0.58 -5.45
CA LYS A 21 5.01 -1.23 -4.73
C LYS A 21 5.14 -1.04 -3.21
N GLU A 22 6.35 -0.83 -2.71
CA GLU A 22 6.63 -0.64 -1.29
C GLU A 22 6.15 0.74 -0.79
N ASP A 23 6.20 1.74 -1.66
CA ASP A 23 5.72 3.10 -1.35
C ASP A 23 4.21 3.25 -1.52
N ALA A 24 3.51 2.20 -1.96
CA ALA A 24 2.08 2.25 -2.22
C ALA A 24 1.29 2.45 -0.92
N VAL A 25 0.17 3.18 -0.99
CA VAL A 25 -0.80 3.23 0.11
C VAL A 25 -1.35 1.85 0.34
N ILE A 26 -1.17 1.39 1.58
CA ILE A 26 -1.67 0.11 2.03
C ILE A 26 -2.92 0.31 2.86
N PHE A 27 -3.98 -0.36 2.44
CA PHE A 27 -5.25 -0.44 3.14
C PHE A 27 -5.35 -1.80 3.83
N GLN A 28 -5.73 -1.79 5.10
CA GLN A 28 -5.99 -3.02 5.86
C GLN A 28 -7.37 -3.61 5.52
N ASN A 29 -8.33 -2.74 5.18
CA ASN A 29 -9.69 -3.12 4.82
C ASN A 29 -9.91 -2.94 3.30
N VAL A 30 -10.54 -3.94 2.67
CA VAL A 30 -10.91 -3.93 1.25
C VAL A 30 -11.91 -2.81 0.92
N ASP A 31 -12.89 -2.56 1.79
CA ASP A 31 -13.94 -1.56 1.57
C ASP A 31 -13.37 -0.15 1.45
N GLN A 32 -12.36 0.15 2.27
CA GLN A 32 -11.63 1.43 2.22
C GLN A 32 -10.82 1.55 0.93
N ALA A 33 -10.17 0.46 0.50
CA ALA A 33 -9.41 0.43 -0.74
C ALA A 33 -10.34 0.62 -1.95
N GLU A 34 -11.51 0.00 -1.95
CA GLU A 34 -12.51 0.13 -3.02
C GLU A 34 -13.09 1.55 -3.09
N LEU A 35 -13.44 2.13 -1.95
CA LEU A 35 -13.93 3.51 -1.89
C LEU A 35 -12.87 4.49 -2.43
N PHE A 36 -11.60 4.28 -2.08
CA PHE A 36 -10.49 5.09 -2.58
C PHE A 36 -10.28 4.88 -4.08
N ALA A 37 -10.28 3.63 -4.55
CA ALA A 37 -10.15 3.29 -5.96
C ALA A 37 -11.26 3.92 -6.82
N LYS A 38 -12.51 3.89 -6.34
CA LYS A 38 -13.66 4.51 -7.02
C LYS A 38 -13.53 6.03 -7.14
N LYS A 39 -12.95 6.69 -6.14
CA LYS A 39 -12.73 8.16 -6.16
C LYS A 39 -11.67 8.58 -7.17
N ILE A 40 -10.60 7.80 -7.34
CA ILE A 40 -9.44 8.18 -8.16
C ILE A 40 -9.41 7.52 -9.55
N GLY A 41 -10.36 6.61 -9.85
CA GLY A 41 -10.40 5.85 -11.10
C GLY A 41 -9.40 4.69 -11.16
N GLY A 42 -9.10 4.07 -10.02
CA GLY A 42 -8.17 2.94 -9.91
C GLY A 42 -8.86 1.59 -9.79
N ARG A 43 -8.06 0.54 -9.56
CA ARG A 43 -8.53 -0.80 -9.19
C ARG A 43 -7.84 -1.27 -7.92
N VAL A 44 -8.56 -1.97 -7.05
CA VAL A 44 -7.97 -2.61 -5.88
C VAL A 44 -7.14 -3.81 -6.31
N LYS A 45 -5.97 -3.94 -5.71
CA LYS A 45 -5.07 -5.09 -5.87
C LYS A 45 -4.72 -5.59 -4.49
N GLU A 46 -5.05 -6.85 -4.24
CA GLU A 46 -4.58 -7.53 -3.04
C GLU A 46 -3.05 -7.69 -3.09
N LEU A 47 -2.40 -7.28 -2.01
CA LEU A 47 -1.00 -7.50 -1.74
C LEU A 47 -0.89 -8.75 -0.88
N VAL A 48 -0.48 -9.85 -1.53
CA VAL A 48 0.09 -11.00 -0.84
C VAL A 48 1.48 -10.58 -0.40
N ILE A 49 1.64 -10.27 0.88
CA ILE A 49 2.94 -10.01 1.48
C ILE A 49 3.49 -11.38 1.84
N VAL A 50 4.60 -11.79 1.21
CA VAL A 50 5.48 -12.79 1.79
C VAL A 50 6.13 -12.06 2.96
N VAL A 51 5.67 -12.35 4.17
CA VAL A 51 6.09 -11.63 5.38
C VAL A 51 7.53 -11.99 5.70
N GLU A 52 8.49 -11.31 5.09
CA GLU A 52 9.83 -11.20 5.69
C GLU A 52 9.72 -10.15 6.80
N LYS A 53 9.55 -10.64 8.03
CA LYS A 53 9.63 -9.82 9.23
C LYS A 53 11.04 -9.24 9.35
N SER A 54 11.29 -8.06 8.80
CA SER A 54 12.42 -7.24 9.25
C SER A 54 11.99 -6.49 10.52
N GLU A 55 11.96 -7.21 11.64
CA GLU A 55 11.96 -6.59 12.97
C GLU A 55 13.32 -5.88 13.11
N LYS A 56 13.38 -4.60 12.73
CA LYS A 56 14.54 -3.77 13.02
C LYS A 56 14.64 -3.63 14.55
N THR A 57 15.67 -4.26 15.07
CA THR A 57 16.13 -4.24 16.45
C THR A 57 16.18 -2.81 17.01
N GLY A 58 15.21 -2.47 17.84
CA GLY A 58 15.28 -1.32 18.74
C GLY A 58 16.11 -1.70 19.96
N VAL A 59 17.43 -1.61 19.85
CA VAL A 59 18.31 -1.54 21.02
C VAL A 59 17.99 -0.24 21.75
N LEU A 60 17.44 -0.33 22.95
CA LEU A 60 17.44 0.78 23.90
C LEU A 60 18.05 0.28 25.21
N THR A 61 19.37 0.36 25.28
CA THR A 61 20.14 0.37 26.53
C THR A 61 19.73 1.58 27.36
N LYS A 62 19.27 1.33 28.59
CA LYS A 62 19.44 2.20 29.75
C LYS A 62 19.75 1.36 30.97
#